data_AF-A0A2S2P0B5-F1
#
_entry.id   AF-A0A2S2P0B5-F1
#
_cell.length_a   1.000
_cell.length_b   1.000
_cell.length_c   1.000
_cell.angle_alpha   90.00
_cell.angle_beta   90.00
_cell.angle_gamma   90.00
#
_symmetry.space_group_name_H-M   'P 1'
#
loop_
_entity.id
_entity.type
_entity.pdbx_description
1 polymer ?
#
loop_
_entity_poly.entity_id
_entity_poly.type
_entity_poly.pdbx_seq_one_letter_code
_entity_poly.pdbx_strand_id
1 'polypeptide(L)'
;DNQNLKHKLSGRLALQQHKLICGSYKPILPIMPEADTMLEFKAWGNAQRHPFTIYADFEALLIKTDERRGENTTIIHRHKPMSYGFVVKVSDDVPLELLEKFNIPITPVIYRGSDSREEVARHFVNNIVEVGLKIEELLKTNVPICMSDEDTRRHNENNQCNLCKCSLNKNEKVRDHCHLSGKFRQTLCSKCNISLQQPKFIPCFFHNLTNYDAHFIVTELGYDAKTIKVIPNSEEKFITFSKYISKTFTIRFVDTCRFMATKLENLAKNLLTPDFSKFREASKHFSVDDMSLVTRKGVYPYEYTDDWSKLEQTTLPPIEDFYSSLTEKNINDSEYQFATEVWDHFGCRTLGDYSDLYLKIDVLLLADVFENFRDVCMQAYNLDPAYYFTAPAYSFDAMLKQTAIKLELLTDYDMLLMFENGIRGGLVQASMRYAKANNYKAPDFDPTKPKSWLVYQDC
;
A
#
# COMPACT_ATOMS: atom_id res chain seq x y z
N ASP A 1 -40.49 -23.24 22.66
CA ASP A 1 -39.59 -23.71 21.60
C ASP A 1 -38.17 -23.20 21.83
N ASN A 2 -37.30 -24.07 22.35
CA ASN A 2 -35.93 -23.77 22.77
C ASN A 2 -34.98 -23.51 21.58
N GLN A 3 -35.31 -22.56 20.71
CA GLN A 3 -34.45 -22.20 19.56
C GLN A 3 -33.03 -21.81 19.99
N ASN A 4 -32.88 -21.18 21.18
CA ASN A 4 -31.58 -20.78 21.74
C ASN A 4 -30.68 -21.95 22.22
N LEU A 5 -31.21 -23.17 22.31
CA LEU A 5 -30.48 -24.37 22.76
C LEU A 5 -30.23 -25.38 21.63
N LYS A 6 -30.68 -25.10 20.40
CA LYS A 6 -30.69 -26.09 19.31
C LYS A 6 -29.28 -26.55 18.90
N HIS A 7 -28.26 -25.74 19.18
CA HIS A 7 -26.84 -25.97 18.83
C HIS A 7 -25.88 -25.77 20.00
N LYS A 8 -26.37 -25.69 21.25
CA LYS A 8 -25.50 -25.45 22.42
C LYS A 8 -25.59 -26.60 23.41
N LEU A 9 -24.49 -27.33 23.57
CA LEU A 9 -24.30 -28.22 24.70
C LEU A 9 -24.53 -27.42 26.00
N SER A 10 -25.29 -27.99 26.94
CA SER A 10 -25.58 -27.36 28.24
C SER A 10 -25.28 -28.31 29.41
N GLY A 11 -25.13 -27.75 30.61
CA GLY A 11 -24.83 -28.51 31.83
C GLY A 11 -23.38 -28.99 31.97
N ARG A 12 -23.16 -30.06 32.75
CA ARG A 12 -21.83 -30.55 33.15
C ARG A 12 -20.95 -30.96 31.97
N LEU A 13 -21.54 -31.57 30.95
CA LEU A 13 -20.82 -32.07 29.77
C LEU A 13 -20.29 -30.91 28.91
N ALA A 14 -21.09 -29.86 28.75
CA ALA A 14 -20.70 -28.62 28.09
C ALA A 14 -19.54 -27.92 28.82
N LEU A 15 -19.61 -27.87 30.15
CA LEU A 15 -18.52 -27.32 30.96
C LEU A 15 -17.23 -28.16 30.82
N GLN A 16 -17.34 -29.49 30.77
CA GLN A 16 -16.19 -30.36 30.56
C GLN A 16 -15.54 -30.14 29.19
N GLN A 17 -16.33 -30.05 28.12
CA GLN A 17 -15.79 -29.76 26.79
C GLN A 17 -15.22 -28.33 26.69
N HIS A 18 -15.91 -27.34 27.24
CA HIS A 18 -15.40 -25.97 27.30
C HIS A 18 -14.06 -25.92 28.01
N LYS A 19 -13.90 -26.64 29.14
CA LYS A 19 -12.64 -26.72 29.88
C LYS A 19 -11.47 -27.33 29.10
N LEU A 20 -11.72 -28.11 28.04
CA LEU A 20 -10.64 -28.61 27.16
C LEU A 20 -10.03 -27.50 26.31
N ILE A 21 -10.78 -26.41 26.08
CA ILE A 21 -10.39 -25.29 25.21
C ILE A 21 -10.11 -24.02 26.06
N CYS A 22 -10.79 -23.91 27.21
CA CYS A 22 -10.67 -22.81 28.16
C CYS A 22 -9.29 -22.81 28.81
N GLY A 23 -8.53 -21.74 28.61
CA GLY A 23 -7.16 -21.56 29.12
C GLY A 23 -6.07 -21.68 28.06
N SER A 24 -6.32 -22.37 26.94
CA SER A 24 -5.39 -22.39 25.79
C SER A 24 -5.46 -21.11 24.94
N TYR A 25 -6.59 -20.40 25.01
CA TYR A 25 -6.85 -19.18 24.25
C TYR A 25 -7.19 -18.03 25.20
N LYS A 26 -6.89 -16.79 24.78
CA LYS A 26 -7.32 -15.59 25.52
C LYS A 26 -8.85 -15.58 25.65
N PRO A 27 -9.40 -15.07 26.76
CA PRO A 27 -10.85 -14.91 26.89
C PRO A 27 -11.41 -14.06 25.73
N ILE A 28 -12.37 -14.60 24.99
CA ILE A 28 -13.06 -13.91 23.90
C ILE A 28 -14.58 -14.06 24.06
N LEU A 29 -15.32 -13.07 23.56
CA LEU A 29 -16.77 -13.16 23.38
C LEU A 29 -17.04 -13.40 21.88
N PRO A 30 -17.37 -14.64 21.45
CA PRO A 30 -17.68 -14.89 20.06
C PRO A 30 -19.03 -14.27 19.68
N ILE A 31 -19.04 -13.42 18.66
CA ILE A 31 -20.24 -12.86 18.05
C ILE A 31 -20.40 -13.54 16.69
N MET A 32 -21.38 -14.45 16.60
CA MET A 32 -21.67 -15.14 15.34
C MET A 32 -22.61 -14.30 14.47
N PRO A 33 -22.49 -14.38 13.13
CA PRO A 33 -23.46 -13.82 12.20
C PRO A 33 -24.90 -14.33 12.44
N GLU A 34 -25.89 -13.55 11.98
CA GLU A 34 -27.29 -13.98 11.96
C GLU A 34 -27.50 -15.12 10.96
N ALA A 35 -28.53 -15.95 11.18
CA ALA A 35 -28.92 -17.00 10.24
C ALA A 35 -29.19 -16.42 8.84
N ASP A 36 -28.88 -17.20 7.80
CA ASP A 36 -29.05 -16.80 6.40
C ASP A 36 -28.19 -15.59 5.97
N THR A 37 -27.18 -15.19 6.75
CA THR A 37 -26.25 -14.13 6.35
C THR A 37 -25.38 -14.61 5.19
N MET A 38 -25.52 -13.96 4.03
CA MET A 38 -24.77 -14.28 2.83
C MET A 38 -23.56 -13.35 2.63
N LEU A 39 -22.39 -13.97 2.45
CA LEU A 39 -21.21 -13.36 1.86
C LEU A 39 -21.34 -13.37 0.33
N GLU A 40 -21.31 -12.19 -0.26
CA GLU A 40 -21.33 -11.97 -1.71
C GLU A 40 -20.62 -10.64 -2.02
N PHE A 41 -20.28 -10.42 -3.30
CA PHE A 41 -19.66 -9.17 -3.70
C PHE A 41 -20.63 -7.98 -3.60
N LYS A 42 -20.26 -6.97 -2.81
CA LYS A 42 -21.07 -5.75 -2.58
C LYS A 42 -20.37 -4.45 -2.98
N ALA A 43 -19.05 -4.47 -3.15
CA ALA A 43 -18.22 -3.28 -3.32
C ALA A 43 -18.19 -2.74 -4.77
N TRP A 44 -19.36 -2.63 -5.42
CA TRP A 44 -19.47 -2.17 -6.81
C TRP A 44 -18.91 -0.76 -7.04
N GLY A 45 -18.93 0.11 -6.02
CA GLY A 45 -18.30 1.43 -6.07
C GLY A 45 -16.79 1.38 -6.34
N ASN A 46 -16.12 0.31 -5.94
CA ASN A 46 -14.68 0.13 -6.14
C ASN A 46 -14.34 -0.26 -7.59
N ALA A 47 -15.34 -0.52 -8.44
CA ALA A 47 -15.15 -0.75 -9.87
C ALA A 47 -14.96 0.54 -10.67
N GLN A 48 -15.16 1.71 -10.06
CA GLN A 48 -14.78 2.99 -10.64
C GLN A 48 -13.35 3.33 -10.24
N ARG A 49 -12.58 3.91 -11.16
CA ARG A 49 -11.24 4.43 -10.83
C ARG A 49 -11.38 5.60 -9.86
N HIS A 50 -10.65 5.57 -8.76
CA HIS A 50 -10.61 6.66 -7.81
C HIS A 50 -10.07 7.93 -8.50
N PRO A 51 -10.80 9.06 -8.48
CA PRO A 51 -10.50 10.23 -9.30
C PRO A 51 -9.21 10.95 -8.89
N PHE A 52 -8.83 10.85 -7.61
CA PHE A 52 -7.64 11.49 -7.04
C PHE A 52 -6.86 10.52 -6.15
N THR A 53 -5.56 10.44 -6.32
CA THR A 53 -4.64 9.74 -5.41
C THR A 53 -3.47 10.66 -5.10
N ILE A 54 -2.88 10.52 -3.91
CA ILE A 54 -1.67 11.25 -3.53
C ILE A 54 -0.57 10.23 -3.34
N TYR A 55 0.61 10.50 -3.88
CA TYR A 55 1.83 9.72 -3.61
C TYR A 55 2.80 10.63 -2.88
N ALA A 56 3.38 10.15 -1.79
CA ALA A 56 4.23 10.95 -0.93
C ALA A 56 5.35 10.12 -0.31
N ASP A 57 6.40 10.82 0.11
CA ASP A 57 7.55 10.25 0.80
C ASP A 57 8.22 11.32 1.69
N PHE A 58 8.93 10.88 2.73
CA PHE A 58 9.77 11.75 3.56
C PHE A 58 11.23 11.38 3.43
N GLU A 59 12.08 12.38 3.58
CA GLU A 59 13.48 12.15 3.92
C GLU A 59 13.76 12.68 5.32
N ALA A 60 14.75 12.07 5.98
CA ALA A 60 15.10 12.39 7.36
C ALA A 60 16.60 12.55 7.55
N LEU A 61 16.98 13.46 8.46
CA LEU A 61 18.31 13.48 9.05
C LEU A 61 18.48 12.26 9.96
N LEU A 62 19.60 11.56 9.84
CA LEU A 62 19.97 10.43 10.69
C LEU A 62 20.88 10.92 11.83
N ILE A 63 20.29 11.58 12.82
CA ILE A 63 21.04 12.18 13.93
C ILE A 63 21.67 11.07 14.78
N LYS A 64 23.00 10.98 14.78
CA LYS A 64 23.77 9.98 15.54
C LYS A 64 23.52 10.09 17.04
N THR A 65 23.35 8.94 17.68
CA THR A 65 23.13 8.82 19.13
C THR A 65 23.64 7.47 19.63
N ASP A 66 23.91 7.36 20.93
CA ASP A 66 24.30 6.12 21.62
C ASP A 66 23.36 5.82 22.79
N GLU A 67 22.10 6.22 22.65
CA GLU A 67 21.08 6.08 23.70
C GLU A 67 20.76 4.60 23.94
N ARG A 68 20.93 4.14 25.19
CA ARG A 68 20.56 2.77 25.57
C ARG A 68 19.07 2.67 25.89
N ARG A 69 18.39 1.72 25.24
CA ARG A 69 17.00 1.33 25.52
C ARG A 69 16.98 -0.06 26.14
N GLY A 70 17.04 -0.11 27.47
CA GLY A 70 17.19 -1.38 28.20
C GLY A 70 18.65 -1.87 28.21
N GLU A 71 18.86 -3.16 28.47
CA GLU A 71 20.20 -3.72 28.67
C GLU A 71 20.93 -4.05 27.36
N ASN A 72 20.19 -4.48 26.32
CA ASN A 72 20.76 -5.08 25.10
C ASN A 72 20.51 -4.27 23.82
N THR A 73 19.91 -3.09 23.90
CA THR A 73 19.57 -2.29 22.71
C THR A 73 20.16 -0.90 22.85
N THR A 74 20.98 -0.51 21.86
CA THR A 74 21.47 0.85 21.69
C THR A 74 20.85 1.42 20.43
N ILE A 75 20.23 2.59 20.56
CA ILE A 75 19.73 3.37 19.43
C ILE A 75 20.95 4.06 18.83
N ILE A 76 21.21 3.82 17.54
CA ILE A 76 22.35 4.40 16.81
C ILE A 76 22.00 5.71 16.09
N HIS A 77 20.74 5.87 15.70
CA HIS A 77 20.25 7.06 14.98
C HIS A 77 18.86 7.45 15.49
N ARG A 78 18.62 8.76 15.61
CA ARG A 78 17.30 9.36 15.75
C ARG A 78 16.94 10.02 14.43
N HIS A 79 15.85 9.56 13.83
CA HIS A 79 15.43 10.02 12.52
C HIS A 79 14.55 11.28 12.69
N LYS A 80 14.97 12.39 12.08
CA LYS A 80 14.25 13.67 12.13
C LYS A 80 13.82 14.06 10.72
N PRO A 81 12.52 14.23 10.43
CA PRO A 81 12.05 14.64 9.11
C PRO A 81 12.76 15.91 8.63
N MET A 82 13.39 15.83 7.46
CA MET A 82 14.13 16.94 6.86
C MET A 82 13.42 17.52 5.66
N SER A 83 12.76 16.67 4.87
CA SER A 83 11.96 17.09 3.74
C SER A 83 10.81 16.11 3.50
N TYR A 84 9.83 16.54 2.74
CA TYR A 84 8.80 15.67 2.19
C TYR A 84 8.54 16.03 0.74
N GLY A 85 8.09 15.04 -0.02
CA GLY A 85 7.59 15.22 -1.37
C GLY A 85 6.19 14.63 -1.50
N PHE A 86 5.34 15.24 -2.31
CA PHE A 86 4.13 14.57 -2.76
C PHE A 86 3.69 15.01 -4.16
N VAL A 87 2.93 14.16 -4.85
CA VAL A 87 2.27 14.48 -6.12
C VAL A 87 0.80 14.05 -6.06
N VAL A 88 -0.10 14.90 -6.57
CA VAL A 88 -1.52 14.57 -6.73
C VAL A 88 -1.72 13.98 -8.11
N LYS A 89 -1.99 12.68 -8.18
CA LYS A 89 -2.37 12.00 -9.41
C LYS A 89 -3.87 12.09 -9.63
N VAL A 90 -4.23 12.65 -10.77
CA VAL A 90 -5.61 12.85 -11.19
C VAL A 90 -5.96 11.86 -12.30
N SER A 91 -7.18 11.32 -12.26
CA SER A 91 -7.76 10.51 -13.32
C SER A 91 -8.02 11.32 -14.60
N ASP A 92 -7.84 10.71 -15.76
CA ASP A 92 -7.98 11.37 -17.07
C ASP A 92 -9.40 11.89 -17.36
N ASP A 93 -10.41 11.39 -16.63
CA ASP A 93 -11.79 11.85 -16.74
C ASP A 93 -12.06 13.17 -15.99
N VAL A 94 -11.07 13.73 -15.27
CA VAL A 94 -11.20 15.03 -14.58
C VAL A 94 -10.71 16.15 -15.52
N PRO A 95 -11.57 17.11 -15.89
CA PRO A 95 -11.19 18.20 -16.77
C PRO A 95 -10.11 19.11 -16.16
N LEU A 96 -9.15 19.54 -17.00
CA LEU A 96 -8.05 20.42 -16.58
C LEU A 96 -8.58 21.76 -16.06
N GLU A 97 -9.67 22.28 -16.62
CA GLU A 97 -10.27 23.54 -16.19
C GLU A 97 -10.77 23.47 -14.74
N LEU A 98 -11.20 22.29 -14.26
CA LEU A 98 -11.55 22.11 -12.86
C LEU A 98 -10.30 22.11 -11.97
N LEU A 99 -9.21 21.49 -12.41
CA LEU A 99 -7.96 21.48 -11.65
C LEU A 99 -7.40 22.89 -11.47
N GLU A 100 -7.42 23.69 -12.53
CA GLU A 100 -7.03 25.10 -12.50
C GLU A 100 -7.96 25.91 -11.60
N LYS A 101 -9.28 25.77 -11.76
CA LYS A 101 -10.27 26.50 -10.95
C LYS A 101 -10.11 26.28 -9.44
N PHE A 102 -9.79 25.07 -9.03
CA PHE A 102 -9.62 24.71 -7.62
C PHE A 102 -8.16 24.74 -7.14
N ASN A 103 -7.21 25.16 -8.01
CA ASN A 103 -5.78 25.22 -7.73
C ASN A 103 -5.21 23.89 -7.18
N ILE A 104 -5.50 22.78 -7.86
CA ILE A 104 -4.99 21.46 -7.49
C ILE A 104 -3.52 21.32 -7.93
N PRO A 105 -2.57 21.04 -7.01
CA PRO A 105 -1.16 20.92 -7.36
C PRO A 105 -0.87 19.56 -8.02
N ILE A 106 -0.87 19.53 -9.35
CA ILE A 106 -0.58 18.32 -10.14
C ILE A 106 0.92 18.11 -10.41
N THR A 107 1.76 19.10 -10.10
CA THR A 107 3.23 18.97 -10.11
C THR A 107 3.73 18.51 -8.75
N PRO A 108 4.83 17.73 -8.66
CA PRO A 108 5.44 17.37 -7.39
C PRO A 108 5.72 18.59 -6.52
N VAL A 109 5.23 18.55 -5.29
CA VAL A 109 5.49 19.53 -4.24
C VAL A 109 6.61 18.97 -3.38
N ILE A 110 7.76 19.63 -3.39
CA ILE A 110 8.89 19.30 -2.52
C ILE A 110 9.03 20.41 -1.49
N TYR A 111 9.16 20.03 -0.22
CA TYR A 111 9.42 20.95 0.87
C TYR A 111 10.58 20.42 1.70
N ARG A 112 11.61 21.24 1.84
CA ARG A 112 12.77 21.00 2.71
C ARG A 112 12.75 22.00 3.85
N GLY A 113 12.89 21.49 5.08
CA GLY A 113 13.00 22.29 6.29
C GLY A 113 14.36 22.98 6.40
N SER A 114 14.64 23.48 7.59
CA SER A 114 15.94 24.04 7.98
C SER A 114 16.03 24.04 9.51
N ASP A 115 17.20 24.39 10.06
CA ASP A 115 17.38 24.61 11.52
C ASP A 115 16.30 25.52 12.13
N SER A 116 15.85 26.52 11.37
CA SER A 116 14.81 27.47 11.77
C SER A 116 13.36 27.01 11.48
N ARG A 117 13.17 25.88 10.76
CA ARG A 117 11.89 25.37 10.26
C ARG A 117 11.83 23.85 10.37
N GLU A 118 11.96 23.34 11.59
CA GLU A 118 12.11 21.91 11.84
C GLU A 118 10.78 21.13 11.83
N GLU A 119 9.64 21.83 11.80
CA GLU A 119 8.29 21.24 11.87
C GLU A 119 7.82 20.67 10.52
N VAL A 120 8.70 19.91 9.84
CA VAL A 120 8.49 19.38 8.49
C VAL A 120 7.27 18.48 8.40
N ALA A 121 7.11 17.54 9.36
CA ALA A 121 5.96 16.64 9.40
C ALA A 121 4.62 17.39 9.62
N ARG A 122 4.64 18.45 10.43
CA ARG A 122 3.45 19.29 10.65
C ARG A 122 3.08 20.07 9.39
N HIS A 123 4.09 20.62 8.73
CA HIS A 123 3.93 21.31 7.45
C HIS A 123 3.33 20.37 6.39
N PHE A 124 3.81 19.13 6.31
CA PHE A 124 3.21 18.09 5.45
C PHE A 124 1.73 17.87 5.74
N VAL A 125 1.37 17.61 7.01
CA VAL A 125 -0.03 17.37 7.40
C VAL A 125 -0.91 18.56 7.02
N ASN A 126 -0.48 19.79 7.29
CA ASN A 126 -1.23 20.99 6.94
C ASN A 126 -1.44 21.13 5.42
N ASN A 127 -0.39 20.91 4.63
CA ASN A 127 -0.44 21.02 3.18
C ASN A 127 -1.35 19.96 2.55
N ILE A 128 -1.23 18.70 3.00
CA ILE A 128 -2.10 17.60 2.54
C ILE A 128 -3.56 17.83 2.93
N VAL A 129 -3.83 18.40 4.11
CA VAL A 129 -5.18 18.81 4.52
C VAL A 129 -5.73 19.90 3.59
N GLU A 130 -4.94 20.93 3.28
CA GLU A 130 -5.35 22.00 2.37
C GLU A 130 -5.68 21.46 0.97
N VAL A 131 -4.81 20.61 0.43
CA VAL A 131 -5.04 19.93 -0.86
C VAL A 131 -6.30 19.07 -0.79
N GLY A 132 -6.50 18.31 0.29
CA GLY A 132 -7.69 17.50 0.50
C GLY A 132 -8.99 18.31 0.52
N LEU A 133 -8.99 19.49 1.15
CA LEU A 133 -10.15 20.39 1.20
C LEU A 133 -10.50 20.93 -0.19
N LYS A 134 -9.49 21.29 -1.00
CA LYS A 134 -9.69 21.72 -2.40
C LYS A 134 -10.30 20.59 -3.24
N ILE A 135 -9.80 19.36 -3.06
CA ILE A 135 -10.32 18.18 -3.77
C ILE A 135 -11.75 17.85 -3.30
N GLU A 136 -12.06 17.93 -2.01
CA GLU A 136 -13.42 17.72 -1.51
C GLU A 136 -14.41 18.70 -2.16
N GLU A 137 -14.03 19.97 -2.28
CA GLU A 137 -14.88 20.97 -2.93
C GLU A 137 -15.04 20.69 -4.43
N LEU A 138 -13.95 20.31 -5.11
CA LEU A 138 -14.01 19.92 -6.52
C LEU A 138 -14.96 18.73 -6.73
N LEU A 139 -14.91 17.71 -5.88
CA LEU A 139 -15.74 16.51 -5.98
C LEU A 139 -17.25 16.78 -5.81
N LYS A 140 -17.65 17.94 -5.25
CA LYS A 140 -19.06 18.36 -5.20
C LYS A 140 -19.61 18.83 -6.54
N THR A 141 -18.75 19.01 -7.55
CA THR A 141 -19.16 19.38 -8.91
C THR A 141 -20.09 18.30 -9.50
N ASN A 142 -21.19 18.76 -10.11
CA ASN A 142 -22.19 17.90 -10.73
C ASN A 142 -22.53 18.40 -12.15
N VAL A 143 -21.64 18.10 -13.09
CA VAL A 143 -21.80 18.41 -14.51
C VAL A 143 -22.89 17.50 -15.09
N PRO A 144 -23.91 18.06 -15.79
CA PRO A 144 -24.92 17.26 -16.47
C PRO A 144 -24.33 16.28 -17.47
N ILE A 145 -24.99 15.14 -17.64
CA ILE A 145 -24.56 14.12 -18.59
C ILE A 145 -24.46 14.68 -20.02
N CYS A 146 -23.35 14.39 -20.68
CA CYS A 146 -23.09 14.65 -22.09
C CYS A 146 -23.00 13.30 -22.81
N MET A 147 -23.90 13.08 -23.78
CA MET A 147 -23.97 11.86 -24.58
C MET A 147 -23.86 12.22 -26.06
N SER A 148 -22.97 11.52 -26.77
CA SER A 148 -22.96 11.50 -28.23
C SER A 148 -24.11 10.64 -28.79
N ASP A 149 -24.34 10.73 -30.10
CA ASP A 149 -25.28 9.84 -30.79
C ASP A 149 -24.87 8.36 -30.64
N GLU A 150 -23.56 8.09 -30.63
CA GLU A 150 -23.04 6.74 -30.40
C GLU A 150 -23.32 6.25 -28.98
N ASP A 151 -23.12 7.08 -27.96
CA ASP A 151 -23.46 6.76 -26.56
C ASP A 151 -24.94 6.40 -26.42
N THR A 152 -25.79 7.17 -27.09
CA THR A 152 -27.23 6.98 -27.05
C THR A 152 -27.63 5.65 -27.69
N ARG A 153 -27.01 5.28 -28.82
CA ARG A 153 -27.19 3.95 -29.44
C ARG A 153 -26.72 2.83 -28.51
N ARG A 154 -25.49 2.94 -27.98
CA ARG A 154 -24.92 1.94 -27.05
C ARG A 154 -25.83 1.71 -25.84
N HIS A 155 -26.39 2.78 -25.28
CA HIS A 155 -27.32 2.69 -24.16
C HIS A 155 -28.65 2.01 -24.53
N ASN A 156 -29.24 2.40 -25.66
CA ASN A 156 -30.52 1.89 -26.10
C ASN A 156 -30.46 0.40 -26.45
N GLU A 157 -29.37 -0.05 -27.08
CA GLU A 157 -29.14 -1.42 -27.52
C GLU A 157 -28.73 -2.36 -26.38
N ASN A 158 -28.08 -1.85 -25.32
CA ASN A 158 -27.61 -2.70 -24.23
C ASN A 158 -28.76 -3.14 -23.30
N ASN A 159 -29.07 -4.44 -23.29
CA ASN A 159 -30.13 -5.03 -22.46
C ASN A 159 -29.59 -5.75 -21.21
N GLN A 160 -28.32 -5.54 -20.84
CA GLN A 160 -27.71 -6.09 -19.63
C GLN A 160 -26.94 -5.03 -18.85
N CYS A 161 -27.02 -5.09 -17.52
CA CYS A 161 -26.23 -4.20 -16.66
C CYS A 161 -24.74 -4.44 -16.90
N ASN A 162 -23.99 -3.39 -17.25
CA ASN A 162 -22.55 -3.52 -17.51
C ASN A 162 -21.75 -4.02 -16.30
N LEU A 163 -22.25 -3.82 -15.07
CA LEU A 163 -21.63 -4.29 -13.82
C LEU A 163 -22.12 -5.68 -13.40
N CYS A 164 -23.34 -5.81 -12.87
CA CYS A 164 -23.82 -7.07 -12.30
C CYS A 164 -24.38 -8.08 -13.32
N LYS A 165 -24.41 -7.72 -14.61
CA LYS A 165 -24.87 -8.57 -15.73
C LYS A 165 -26.34 -9.01 -15.68
N CYS A 166 -27.15 -8.44 -14.79
CA CYS A 166 -28.59 -8.71 -14.80
C CYS A 166 -29.25 -8.16 -16.08
N SER A 167 -30.29 -8.82 -16.56
CA SER A 167 -31.11 -8.34 -17.68
C SER A 167 -31.78 -7.01 -17.32
N LEU A 168 -31.87 -6.09 -18.28
CA LEU A 168 -32.48 -4.77 -18.14
C LEU A 168 -33.65 -4.62 -19.11
N ASN A 169 -34.82 -4.25 -18.58
CA ASN A 169 -35.93 -3.76 -19.40
C ASN A 169 -35.76 -2.27 -19.71
N LYS A 170 -36.45 -1.74 -20.73
CA LYS A 170 -36.35 -0.32 -21.14
C LYS A 170 -36.52 0.68 -19.98
N ASN A 171 -37.39 0.40 -19.02
CA ASN A 171 -37.69 1.29 -17.89
C ASN A 171 -36.69 1.18 -16.72
N GLU A 172 -35.75 0.23 -16.78
CA GLU A 172 -34.80 -0.06 -15.70
C GLU A 172 -33.36 0.38 -16.03
N LYS A 173 -33.12 0.83 -17.28
CA LYS A 173 -31.82 1.27 -17.76
C LYS A 173 -31.47 2.65 -17.20
N VAL A 174 -30.34 2.73 -16.49
CA VAL A 174 -29.79 3.98 -15.97
C VAL A 174 -28.51 4.33 -16.73
N ARG A 175 -28.33 5.62 -17.00
CA ARG A 175 -27.16 6.19 -17.68
C ARG A 175 -26.13 6.61 -16.63
N ASP A 176 -25.16 5.75 -16.36
CA ASP A 176 -24.01 6.09 -15.51
C ASP A 176 -23.13 7.11 -16.23
N HIS A 177 -22.66 8.13 -15.51
CA HIS A 177 -21.81 9.17 -16.06
C HIS A 177 -20.86 9.74 -15.01
N CYS A 178 -19.78 10.36 -15.49
CA CYS A 178 -18.88 11.11 -14.62
C CYS A 178 -19.52 12.44 -14.24
N HIS A 179 -19.73 12.69 -12.94
CA HIS A 179 -20.25 13.98 -12.48
C HIS A 179 -19.23 15.14 -12.61
N LEU A 180 -17.96 14.84 -12.88
CA LEU A 180 -16.92 15.87 -13.07
C LEU A 180 -16.80 16.34 -14.52
N SER A 181 -16.93 15.43 -15.49
CA SER A 181 -16.82 15.75 -16.92
C SER A 181 -18.13 15.66 -17.70
N GLY A 182 -19.20 15.14 -17.10
CA GLY A 182 -20.47 14.82 -17.78
C GLY A 182 -20.40 13.57 -18.67
N LYS A 183 -19.22 13.01 -18.92
CA LYS A 183 -19.01 11.90 -19.86
C LYS A 183 -19.81 10.65 -19.46
N PHE A 184 -20.62 10.15 -20.39
CA PHE A 184 -21.30 8.85 -20.25
C PHE A 184 -20.29 7.71 -20.09
N ARG A 185 -20.54 6.83 -19.12
CA ARG A 185 -19.68 5.68 -18.81
C ARG A 185 -20.26 4.39 -19.33
N GLN A 186 -21.49 4.06 -18.91
CA GLN A 186 -22.08 2.74 -19.12
C GLN A 186 -23.58 2.70 -18.80
N THR A 187 -24.22 1.58 -19.16
CA THR A 187 -25.63 1.32 -18.88
C THR A 187 -25.79 0.34 -17.74
N LEU A 188 -26.46 0.77 -16.67
CA LEU A 188 -26.56 0.01 -15.42
C LEU A 188 -28.02 -0.22 -15.03
N CYS A 189 -28.23 -1.19 -14.14
CA CYS A 189 -29.44 -1.22 -13.33
C CYS A 189 -29.37 -0.13 -12.25
N SER A 190 -30.54 0.31 -11.77
CA SER A 190 -30.64 1.32 -10.71
C SER A 190 -29.82 0.98 -9.46
N LYS A 191 -29.87 -0.27 -9.00
CA LYS A 191 -29.10 -0.75 -7.83
C LYS A 191 -27.60 -0.54 -7.99
N CYS A 192 -27.03 -0.93 -9.14
CA CYS A 192 -25.61 -0.73 -9.42
C CYS A 192 -25.28 0.76 -9.51
N ASN A 193 -26.09 1.55 -10.23
CA ASN A 193 -25.84 2.99 -10.37
C ASN A 193 -25.79 3.72 -9.01
N ILE A 194 -26.74 3.44 -8.12
CA ILE A 194 -26.79 4.06 -6.78
C ILE A 194 -25.58 3.68 -5.91
N SER A 195 -25.00 2.50 -6.14
CA SER A 195 -23.79 2.06 -5.43
C SER A 195 -22.51 2.75 -5.90
N LEU A 196 -22.52 3.38 -7.08
CA LEU A 196 -21.41 4.15 -7.62
C LEU A 196 -21.39 5.56 -7.03
N GLN A 197 -21.12 5.65 -5.74
CA GLN A 197 -21.04 6.93 -5.03
C GLN A 197 -19.67 7.56 -5.19
N GLN A 198 -19.65 8.88 -5.30
CA GLN A 198 -18.43 9.66 -5.19
C GLN A 198 -17.68 9.31 -3.89
N PRO A 199 -16.35 9.05 -3.95
CA PRO A 199 -15.60 8.70 -2.76
C PRO A 199 -15.56 9.87 -1.79
N LYS A 200 -15.69 9.56 -0.51
CA LYS A 200 -15.58 10.53 0.59
C LYS A 200 -14.19 10.50 1.23
N PHE A 201 -13.18 10.15 0.45
CA PHE A 201 -11.81 10.12 0.89
C PHE A 201 -10.84 10.30 -0.26
N ILE A 202 -9.58 10.57 0.07
CA ILE A 202 -8.45 10.50 -0.86
C ILE A 202 -7.40 9.59 -0.24
N PRO A 203 -6.94 8.55 -0.96
CA PRO A 203 -5.82 7.75 -0.50
C PRO A 203 -4.51 8.51 -0.73
N CYS A 204 -3.69 8.57 0.31
CA CYS A 204 -2.34 9.08 0.33
C CYS A 204 -1.38 7.90 0.54
N PHE A 205 -0.67 7.55 -0.52
CA PHE A 205 0.18 6.39 -0.62
C PHE A 205 1.62 6.75 -0.26
N PHE A 206 2.19 5.91 0.60
CA PHE A 206 3.60 5.87 0.94
C PHE A 206 4.11 4.45 0.71
N HIS A 207 5.38 4.29 0.40
CA HIS A 207 6.00 2.97 0.30
C HIS A 207 6.66 2.61 1.62
N ASN A 208 6.22 1.52 2.26
CA ASN A 208 6.67 1.11 3.60
C ASN A 208 6.22 2.04 4.75
N LEU A 209 5.11 2.76 4.55
CA LEU A 209 4.49 3.68 5.52
C LEU A 209 4.50 3.12 6.96
N THR A 210 4.02 1.89 7.11
CA THR A 210 3.76 1.26 8.43
C THR A 210 5.00 1.25 9.31
N ASN A 211 6.18 1.10 8.70
CA ASN A 211 7.43 0.88 9.41
C ASN A 211 8.30 2.13 9.50
N TYR A 212 7.94 3.22 8.83
CA TYR A 212 8.79 4.42 8.75
C TYR A 212 7.97 5.71 8.88
N ASP A 213 7.39 6.21 7.79
CA ASP A 213 6.78 7.55 7.73
C ASP A 213 5.57 7.72 8.65
N ALA A 214 4.88 6.62 8.97
CA ALA A 214 3.75 6.66 9.90
C ALA A 214 4.16 7.24 11.26
N HIS A 215 5.41 7.01 11.70
CA HIS A 215 5.91 7.53 12.97
C HIS A 215 6.03 9.05 12.97
N PHE A 216 6.32 9.68 11.82
CA PHE A 216 6.37 11.14 11.68
C PHE A 216 4.97 11.76 11.57
N ILE A 217 4.07 11.10 10.85
CA ILE A 217 2.74 11.65 10.58
C ILE A 217 1.83 11.53 11.80
N VAL A 218 1.82 10.36 12.45
CA VAL A 218 0.90 10.08 13.57
C VAL A 218 1.16 10.98 14.77
N THR A 219 2.41 11.36 15.04
CA THR A 219 2.76 12.30 16.11
C THR A 219 2.12 13.67 15.91
N GLU A 220 2.04 14.14 14.66
CA GLU A 220 1.40 15.42 14.32
C GLU A 220 -0.13 15.32 14.29
N LEU A 221 -0.68 14.14 14.05
CA LEU A 221 -2.13 13.91 14.11
C LEU A 221 -2.64 13.83 15.55
N GLY A 222 -1.83 13.30 16.49
CA GLY A 222 -2.24 13.01 17.87
C GLY A 222 -2.84 14.19 18.65
N TYR A 223 -2.57 15.44 18.24
CA TYR A 223 -3.14 16.64 18.85
C TYR A 223 -4.65 16.83 18.59
N ASP A 224 -5.23 16.09 17.63
CA ASP A 224 -6.66 16.13 17.28
C ASP A 224 -7.25 14.73 17.10
N ALA A 225 -7.16 13.90 18.15
CA ALA A 225 -7.57 12.50 18.11
C ALA A 225 -9.04 12.25 17.68
N LYS A 226 -9.93 13.24 17.87
CA LYS A 226 -11.35 13.12 17.48
C LYS A 226 -11.55 13.10 15.96
N THR A 227 -10.56 13.56 15.20
CA THR A 227 -10.60 13.56 13.73
C THR A 227 -9.78 12.43 13.12
N ILE A 228 -9.42 11.39 13.88
CA ILE A 228 -8.62 10.27 13.35
C ILE A 228 -9.40 8.95 13.42
N LYS A 229 -9.32 8.18 12.34
CA LYS A 229 -9.72 6.77 12.30
C LYS A 229 -8.48 5.92 12.11
N VAL A 230 -8.31 4.87 12.92
CA VAL A 230 -7.14 3.98 12.86
C VAL A 230 -7.61 2.54 12.70
N ILE A 231 -6.91 1.76 11.88
CA ILE A 231 -7.01 0.30 11.87
C ILE A 231 -5.68 -0.23 12.43
N PRO A 232 -5.61 -0.63 13.70
CA PRO A 232 -4.38 -1.08 14.32
C PRO A 232 -3.97 -2.48 13.83
N ASN A 233 -2.66 -2.71 13.76
CA ASN A 233 -2.08 -4.04 13.56
C ASN A 233 -1.39 -4.52 14.85
N SER A 234 -0.67 -3.62 15.52
CA SER A 234 -0.14 -3.78 16.88
C SER A 234 -0.24 -2.44 17.61
N GLU A 235 0.28 -2.36 18.84
CA GLU A 235 0.33 -1.11 19.60
C GLU A 235 1.18 -0.02 18.92
N GLU A 236 2.17 -0.43 18.12
CA GLU A 236 3.12 0.49 17.46
C GLU A 236 2.90 0.59 15.94
N LYS A 237 2.19 -0.36 15.32
CA LYS A 237 2.01 -0.44 13.87
C LYS A 237 0.54 -0.38 13.49
N PHE A 238 0.24 0.46 12.50
CA PHE A 238 -1.12 0.61 11.95
C PHE A 238 -1.21 0.00 10.55
N ILE A 239 -2.34 -0.64 10.24
CA ILE A 239 -2.65 -1.04 8.86
C ILE A 239 -2.85 0.20 7.99
N THR A 240 -3.56 1.17 8.55
CA THR A 240 -3.87 2.46 7.96
C THR A 240 -4.33 3.37 9.07
N PHE A 241 -4.19 4.67 8.86
CA PHE A 241 -4.84 5.70 9.63
C PHE A 241 -5.42 6.73 8.67
N SER A 242 -6.47 7.43 9.09
CA SER A 242 -7.17 8.42 8.27
C SER A 242 -7.47 9.65 9.10
N LYS A 243 -7.26 10.83 8.52
CA LYS A 243 -7.63 12.11 9.13
C LYS A 243 -8.91 12.64 8.49
N TYR A 244 -9.94 12.93 9.27
CA TYR A 244 -11.07 13.74 8.86
C TYR A 244 -10.60 15.18 8.65
N ILE A 245 -10.80 15.67 7.43
CA ILE A 245 -10.53 17.07 7.08
C ILE A 245 -11.84 17.89 7.05
N SER A 246 -12.97 17.19 6.97
CA SER A 246 -14.31 17.73 7.13
C SER A 246 -15.20 16.75 7.91
N LYS A 247 -16.48 17.08 8.11
CA LYS A 247 -17.44 16.19 8.78
C LYS A 247 -17.60 14.83 8.10
N THR A 248 -17.35 14.75 6.80
CA THR A 248 -17.63 13.55 6.01
C THR A 248 -16.45 13.08 5.17
N PHE A 249 -15.38 13.85 5.09
CA PHE A 249 -14.29 13.59 4.16
C PHE A 249 -12.97 13.33 4.87
N THR A 250 -12.22 12.36 4.37
CA THR A 250 -11.00 11.86 5.01
C THR A 250 -9.82 11.79 4.06
N ILE A 251 -8.62 12.01 4.58
CA ILE A 251 -7.38 11.61 3.92
C ILE A 251 -6.95 10.29 4.55
N ARG A 252 -6.73 9.28 3.72
CA ARG A 252 -6.44 7.92 4.14
C ARG A 252 -5.00 7.58 3.81
N PHE A 253 -4.17 7.39 4.82
CA PHE A 253 -2.78 7.01 4.62
C PHE A 253 -2.67 5.50 4.41
N VAL A 254 -2.09 5.09 3.28
CA VAL A 254 -2.05 3.71 2.82
C VAL A 254 -0.62 3.30 2.50
N ASP A 255 -0.24 2.11 2.96
CA ASP A 255 1.06 1.53 2.72
C ASP A 255 1.05 0.67 1.44
N THR A 256 1.78 1.09 0.41
CA THR A 256 1.87 0.32 -0.85
C THR A 256 2.61 -1.01 -0.69
N CYS A 257 3.47 -1.18 0.33
CA CYS A 257 4.10 -2.47 0.63
C CYS A 257 3.10 -3.55 1.04
N ARG A 258 1.89 -3.16 1.49
CA ARG A 258 0.79 -4.11 1.77
C ARG A 258 0.11 -4.65 0.51
N PHE A 259 0.47 -4.12 -0.65
CA PHE A 259 0.08 -4.62 -1.97
C PHE A 259 1.25 -5.25 -2.70
N MET A 260 2.42 -4.59 -2.65
CA MET A 260 3.63 -4.96 -3.38
C MET A 260 4.81 -5.02 -2.40
N ALA A 261 4.95 -6.14 -1.71
CA ALA A 261 5.90 -6.33 -0.61
C ALA A 261 7.35 -6.56 -1.08
N THR A 262 7.92 -5.59 -1.80
CA THR A 262 9.34 -5.54 -2.19
C THR A 262 9.80 -4.09 -2.29
N LYS A 263 11.11 -3.86 -2.33
CA LYS A 263 11.69 -2.51 -2.41
C LYS A 263 11.19 -1.77 -3.66
N LEU A 264 10.95 -0.46 -3.53
CA LEU A 264 10.60 0.42 -4.65
C LEU A 264 11.59 0.30 -5.82
N GLU A 265 12.89 0.14 -5.54
CA GLU A 265 13.93 -0.12 -6.54
C GLU A 265 13.59 -1.33 -7.44
N ASN A 266 13.17 -2.45 -6.85
CA ASN A 266 12.81 -3.66 -7.60
C ASN A 266 11.52 -3.44 -8.40
N LEU A 267 10.56 -2.69 -7.84
CA LEU A 267 9.31 -2.36 -8.53
C LEU A 267 9.55 -1.46 -9.74
N ALA A 268 10.36 -0.42 -9.59
CA ALA A 268 10.77 0.45 -10.69
C ALA A 268 11.51 -0.34 -11.79
N LYS A 269 12.45 -1.23 -11.41
CA LYS A 269 13.12 -2.12 -12.36
C LYS A 269 12.15 -2.99 -13.17
N ASN A 270 11.08 -3.49 -12.55
CA ASN A 270 10.05 -4.28 -13.24
C ASN A 270 9.19 -3.46 -14.22
N LEU A 271 9.17 -2.12 -14.11
CA LEU A 271 8.50 -1.24 -15.07
C LEU A 271 9.35 -0.89 -16.29
N LEU A 272 10.68 -1.12 -16.24
CA LEU A 272 11.57 -0.75 -17.32
C LEU A 272 11.13 -1.37 -18.64
N THR A 273 11.01 -0.50 -19.63
CA THR A 273 10.67 -0.78 -21.02
C THR A 273 11.65 0.00 -21.89
N PRO A 274 12.00 -0.46 -23.10
CA PRO A 274 12.97 0.25 -23.95
C PRO A 274 12.60 1.71 -24.25
N ASP A 275 11.31 2.05 -24.20
CA ASP A 275 10.76 3.37 -24.45
C ASP A 275 10.32 4.11 -23.18
N PHE A 276 10.53 3.53 -21.99
CA PHE A 276 10.08 4.05 -20.70
C PHE A 276 8.56 4.37 -20.62
N SER A 277 7.74 3.76 -21.48
CA SER A 277 6.30 4.05 -21.61
C SER A 277 5.48 3.85 -20.33
N LYS A 278 6.00 3.06 -19.38
CA LYS A 278 5.38 2.85 -18.06
C LYS A 278 5.67 3.97 -17.04
N PHE A 279 6.61 4.87 -17.31
CA PHE A 279 6.98 5.99 -16.44
C PHE A 279 6.26 7.28 -16.86
N ARG A 280 4.93 7.25 -16.79
CA ARG A 280 4.04 8.30 -17.29
C ARG A 280 4.04 9.54 -16.42
N GLU A 281 4.26 9.39 -15.11
CA GLU A 281 4.31 10.50 -14.19
C GLU A 281 5.71 11.14 -14.21
N ALA A 282 6.79 10.33 -14.22
CA ALA A 282 8.14 10.87 -14.38
C ALA A 282 8.32 11.66 -15.69
N SER A 283 7.83 11.13 -16.82
CA SER A 283 7.95 11.77 -18.15
C SER A 283 7.22 13.12 -18.29
N LYS A 284 6.34 13.48 -17.35
CA LYS A 284 5.73 14.83 -17.31
C LYS A 284 6.67 15.89 -16.72
N HIS A 285 7.70 15.47 -16.01
CA HIS A 285 8.55 16.35 -15.21
C HIS A 285 10.04 16.27 -15.56
N PHE A 286 10.40 15.37 -16.48
CA PHE A 286 11.75 15.11 -16.94
C PHE A 286 11.73 14.95 -18.47
N SER A 287 12.81 15.37 -19.12
CA SER A 287 12.95 15.22 -20.57
C SER A 287 13.22 13.77 -20.95
N VAL A 288 13.12 13.44 -22.24
CA VAL A 288 13.41 12.10 -22.74
C VAL A 288 14.86 11.69 -22.43
N ASP A 289 15.79 12.64 -22.51
CA ASP A 289 17.22 12.41 -22.25
C ASP A 289 17.50 12.14 -20.75
N ASP A 290 16.62 12.61 -19.86
CA ASP A 290 16.73 12.40 -18.42
C ASP A 290 16.23 11.01 -17.98
N MET A 291 15.43 10.33 -18.81
CA MET A 291 14.67 9.15 -18.37
C MET A 291 15.55 8.01 -17.88
N SER A 292 16.75 7.81 -18.44
CA SER A 292 17.70 6.80 -17.94
C SER A 292 18.20 7.08 -16.51
N LEU A 293 18.18 8.34 -16.08
CA LEU A 293 18.64 8.79 -14.77
C LEU A 293 17.53 8.78 -13.71
N VAL A 294 16.26 8.89 -14.12
CA VAL A 294 15.12 9.06 -13.19
C VAL A 294 14.17 7.86 -13.12
N THR A 295 14.45 6.78 -13.85
CA THR A 295 13.61 5.57 -13.88
C THR A 295 14.13 4.43 -12.99
N ARG A 296 15.12 4.73 -12.16
CA ARG A 296 15.62 3.87 -11.08
C ARG A 296 15.76 4.69 -9.80
N LYS A 297 15.75 4.02 -8.66
CA LYS A 297 16.01 4.66 -7.36
C LYS A 297 17.42 5.26 -7.38
N GLY A 298 17.55 6.48 -6.87
CA GLY A 298 18.82 7.19 -6.78
C GLY A 298 19.77 6.57 -5.74
N VAL A 299 20.93 7.17 -5.58
CA VAL A 299 21.94 6.77 -4.58
C VAL A 299 22.12 7.93 -3.62
N TYR A 300 21.86 7.73 -2.32
CA TYR A 300 21.85 8.82 -1.35
C TYR A 300 22.69 8.49 -0.10
N PRO A 301 23.53 9.42 0.41
CA PRO A 301 24.39 9.18 1.55
C PRO A 301 23.62 9.42 2.87
N TYR A 302 22.78 8.46 3.24
CA TYR A 302 21.85 8.57 4.38
C TYR A 302 22.55 8.82 5.72
N GLU A 303 23.57 8.03 6.08
CA GLU A 303 24.26 8.14 7.39
C GLU A 303 25.23 9.33 7.48
N TYR A 304 25.61 9.91 6.32
CA TYR A 304 26.34 11.17 6.26
C TYR A 304 25.44 12.38 6.51
N THR A 305 24.16 12.28 6.12
CA THR A 305 23.18 13.36 6.25
C THR A 305 22.58 13.35 7.66
N ASP A 306 23.39 13.71 8.64
CA ASP A 306 23.04 13.70 10.07
C ASP A 306 22.73 15.09 10.65
N ASP A 307 22.93 16.15 9.86
CA ASP A 307 22.76 17.55 10.28
C ASP A 307 22.34 18.45 9.10
N TRP A 308 21.65 19.56 9.38
CA TRP A 308 21.21 20.51 8.35
C TRP A 308 22.37 21.14 7.57
N SER A 309 23.51 21.40 8.21
CA SER A 309 24.70 21.96 7.55
C SER A 309 25.30 21.03 6.48
N LYS A 310 25.00 19.72 6.54
CA LYS A 310 25.38 18.76 5.49
C LYS A 310 24.65 19.03 4.19
N LEU A 311 23.43 19.54 4.24
CA LEU A 311 22.64 19.87 3.05
C LEU A 311 23.17 21.11 2.32
N GLU A 312 24.00 21.93 2.98
CA GLU A 312 24.65 23.10 2.40
C GLU A 312 26.01 22.77 1.73
N GLN A 313 26.47 21.51 1.81
CA GLN A 313 27.71 21.09 1.16
C GLN A 313 27.59 21.23 -0.35
N THR A 314 28.58 21.88 -0.97
CA THR A 314 28.56 22.24 -2.40
C THR A 314 29.18 21.20 -3.32
N THR A 315 29.60 20.07 -2.76
CA THR A 315 30.17 18.93 -3.47
C THR A 315 29.46 17.66 -3.05
N LEU A 316 29.30 16.72 -3.97
CA LEU A 316 28.87 15.37 -3.63
C LEU A 316 29.86 14.78 -2.61
N PRO A 317 29.39 14.19 -1.48
CA PRO A 317 30.27 13.54 -0.52
C PRO A 317 31.11 12.44 -1.19
N PRO A 318 32.32 12.17 -0.72
CA PRO A 318 33.15 11.09 -1.25
C PRO A 318 32.51 9.72 -1.01
N ILE A 319 32.91 8.70 -1.78
CA ILE A 319 32.28 7.36 -1.76
C ILE A 319 32.29 6.71 -0.37
N GLU A 320 33.26 7.02 0.49
CA GLU A 320 33.35 6.51 1.86
C GLU A 320 32.17 6.95 2.74
N ASP A 321 31.59 8.13 2.45
CA ASP A 321 30.46 8.70 3.18
C ASP A 321 29.11 8.08 2.78
N PHE A 322 29.09 7.17 1.79
CA PHE A 322 27.91 6.38 1.40
C PHE A 322 27.79 5.03 2.13
N TYR A 323 28.70 4.75 3.08
CA TYR A 323 28.65 3.53 3.89
C TYR A 323 27.34 3.40 4.68
N SER A 324 26.76 2.21 4.70
CA SER A 324 25.61 1.89 5.54
C SER A 324 25.95 0.85 6.60
N SER A 325 25.84 1.27 7.86
CA SER A 325 25.95 0.43 9.06
C SER A 325 24.85 -0.64 9.12
N LEU A 326 23.67 -0.38 8.56
CA LEU A 326 22.57 -1.36 8.51
C LEU A 326 22.91 -2.57 7.63
N THR A 327 23.63 -2.36 6.53
CA THR A 327 24.03 -3.42 5.61
C THR A 327 25.49 -3.83 5.74
N GLU A 328 26.24 -3.16 6.61
CA GLU A 328 27.69 -3.26 6.82
C GLU A 328 28.50 -3.19 5.51
N LYS A 329 28.06 -2.33 4.59
CA LYS A 329 28.61 -2.25 3.23
C LYS A 329 28.62 -0.82 2.72
N ASN A 330 29.64 -0.52 1.92
CA ASN A 330 29.65 0.66 1.08
C ASN A 330 28.97 0.37 -0.27
N ILE A 331 28.56 1.42 -0.96
CA ILE A 331 28.18 1.34 -2.37
C ILE A 331 29.38 0.95 -3.22
N ASN A 332 29.11 0.50 -4.45
CA ASN A 332 30.16 0.21 -5.41
C ASN A 332 30.46 1.43 -6.30
N ASP A 333 31.59 1.39 -7.00
CA ASP A 333 32.05 2.48 -7.87
C ASP A 333 31.03 2.86 -8.96
N SER A 334 30.28 1.91 -9.50
CA SER A 334 29.27 2.18 -10.54
C SER A 334 28.04 2.93 -10.01
N GLU A 335 27.63 2.67 -8.76
CA GLU A 335 26.56 3.42 -8.09
C GLU A 335 27.03 4.83 -7.74
N TYR A 336 28.30 5.00 -7.32
CA TYR A 336 28.86 6.32 -7.06
C TYR A 336 29.03 7.15 -8.35
N GLN A 337 29.46 6.51 -9.43
CA GLN A 337 29.53 7.14 -10.75
C GLN A 337 28.15 7.59 -11.22
N PHE A 338 27.12 6.77 -11.03
CA PHE A 338 25.74 7.14 -11.31
C PHE A 338 25.29 8.35 -10.46
N ALA A 339 25.61 8.37 -9.16
CA ALA A 339 25.31 9.51 -8.29
C ALA A 339 25.96 10.81 -8.79
N THR A 340 27.23 10.71 -9.24
CA THR A 340 28.00 11.82 -9.80
C THR A 340 27.38 12.31 -11.12
N GLU A 341 27.00 11.39 -12.02
CA GLU A 341 26.33 11.73 -13.28
C GLU A 341 25.00 12.46 -13.04
N VAL A 342 24.17 11.98 -12.10
CA VAL A 342 22.92 12.64 -11.73
C VAL A 342 23.19 14.03 -11.13
N TRP A 343 24.17 14.15 -10.23
CA TRP A 343 24.55 15.42 -9.62
C TRP A 343 24.94 16.47 -10.69
N ASP A 344 25.83 16.08 -11.61
CA ASP A 344 26.35 16.97 -12.64
C ASP A 344 25.30 17.31 -13.71
N HIS A 345 24.54 16.30 -14.18
CA HIS A 345 23.55 16.44 -15.24
C HIS A 345 22.41 17.39 -14.84
N PHE A 346 21.93 17.28 -13.60
CA PHE A 346 20.88 18.17 -13.08
C PHE A 346 21.42 19.45 -12.45
N GLY A 347 22.75 19.64 -12.44
CA GLY A 347 23.39 20.86 -11.97
C GLY A 347 23.14 21.13 -10.47
N CYS A 348 23.13 20.08 -9.65
CA CYS A 348 22.95 20.19 -8.21
C CYS A 348 24.06 21.06 -7.60
N ARG A 349 23.68 22.13 -6.88
CA ARG A 349 24.66 23.06 -6.29
C ARG A 349 25.00 22.70 -4.86
N THR A 350 24.08 22.04 -4.17
CA THR A 350 24.26 21.58 -2.80
C THR A 350 23.70 20.17 -2.61
N LEU A 351 24.11 19.50 -1.52
CA LEU A 351 23.56 18.18 -1.17
C LEU A 351 22.06 18.24 -0.91
N GLY A 352 21.55 19.38 -0.46
CA GLY A 352 20.12 19.61 -0.34
C GLY A 352 19.39 19.70 -1.68
N ASP A 353 19.98 20.29 -2.71
CA ASP A 353 19.39 20.27 -4.07
C ASP A 353 19.34 18.84 -4.62
N TYR A 354 20.41 18.06 -4.38
CA TYR A 354 20.45 16.64 -4.73
C TYR A 354 19.41 15.82 -3.95
N SER A 355 19.23 16.10 -2.66
CA SER A 355 18.19 15.47 -1.83
C SER A 355 16.77 15.79 -2.33
N ASP A 356 16.51 17.03 -2.74
CA ASP A 356 15.19 17.43 -3.26
C ASP A 356 14.88 16.73 -4.59
N LEU A 357 15.90 16.61 -5.46
CA LEU A 357 15.79 15.84 -6.70
C LEU A 357 15.57 14.34 -6.42
N TYR A 358 16.33 13.76 -5.50
CA TYR A 358 16.20 12.37 -5.08
C TYR A 358 14.76 12.07 -4.61
N LEU A 359 14.24 12.91 -3.72
CA LEU A 359 12.88 12.77 -3.19
C LEU A 359 11.81 12.98 -4.27
N LYS A 360 12.01 13.93 -5.19
CA LYS A 360 11.12 14.10 -6.35
C LYS A 360 11.07 12.84 -7.21
N ILE A 361 12.22 12.22 -7.49
CA ILE A 361 12.30 10.99 -8.27
C ILE A 361 11.57 9.85 -7.54
N ASP A 362 11.84 9.65 -6.24
CA ASP A 362 11.23 8.57 -5.46
C ASP A 362 9.70 8.67 -5.40
N VAL A 363 9.15 9.86 -5.21
CA VAL A 363 7.70 10.12 -5.23
C VAL A 363 7.09 9.82 -6.60
N LEU A 364 7.76 10.21 -7.69
CA LEU A 364 7.29 9.96 -9.06
C LEU A 364 7.39 8.47 -9.42
N LEU A 365 8.46 7.78 -9.01
CA LEU A 365 8.61 6.34 -9.18
C LEU A 365 7.50 5.59 -8.44
N LEU A 366 7.17 6.00 -7.21
CA LEU A 366 6.07 5.41 -6.45
C LEU A 366 4.73 5.61 -7.18
N ALA A 367 4.49 6.81 -7.71
CA ALA A 367 3.29 7.09 -8.50
C ALA A 367 3.22 6.20 -9.74
N ASP A 368 4.29 6.09 -10.52
CA ASP A 368 4.34 5.24 -11.71
C ASP A 368 4.12 3.76 -11.36
N VAL A 369 4.81 3.25 -10.34
CA VAL A 369 4.67 1.86 -9.86
C VAL A 369 3.22 1.55 -9.47
N PHE A 370 2.60 2.39 -8.63
CA PHE A 370 1.27 2.09 -8.13
C PHE A 370 0.18 2.38 -9.16
N GLU A 371 0.32 3.38 -10.03
CA GLU A 371 -0.63 3.62 -11.13
C GLU A 371 -0.60 2.49 -12.17
N ASN A 372 0.56 1.93 -12.50
CA ASN A 372 0.64 0.73 -13.35
C ASN A 372 -0.04 -0.46 -12.65
N PHE A 373 0.17 -0.64 -11.35
CA PHE A 373 -0.53 -1.68 -10.59
C PHE A 373 -2.06 -1.49 -10.62
N ARG A 374 -2.54 -0.25 -10.46
CA ARG A 374 -3.96 0.11 -10.59
C ARG A 374 -4.50 -0.25 -11.98
N ASP A 375 -3.77 0.07 -13.04
CA ASP A 375 -4.17 -0.27 -14.41
C ASP A 375 -4.32 -1.78 -14.59
N VAL A 376 -3.33 -2.56 -14.13
CA VAL A 376 -3.37 -4.03 -14.19
C VAL A 376 -4.57 -4.59 -13.42
N CYS A 377 -4.82 -4.10 -12.21
CA CYS A 377 -5.95 -4.50 -11.38
C CYS A 377 -7.31 -4.16 -12.04
N MET A 378 -7.43 -2.95 -12.59
CA MET A 378 -8.61 -2.51 -13.32
C MET A 378 -8.84 -3.35 -14.57
N GLN A 379 -7.79 -3.69 -15.32
CA GLN A 379 -7.91 -4.54 -16.50
C GLN A 379 -8.30 -5.98 -16.15
N ALA A 380 -7.67 -6.57 -15.12
CA ALA A 380 -7.86 -7.98 -14.78
C ALA A 380 -9.16 -8.25 -14.00
N TYR A 381 -9.56 -7.33 -13.11
CA TYR A 381 -10.66 -7.55 -12.17
C TYR A 381 -11.70 -6.43 -12.18
N ASN A 382 -11.45 -5.32 -12.88
CA ASN A 382 -12.32 -4.14 -12.90
C ASN A 382 -12.63 -3.65 -11.47
N LEU A 383 -11.59 -3.65 -10.63
CA LEU A 383 -11.58 -3.12 -9.27
C LEU A 383 -10.31 -2.29 -9.10
N ASP A 384 -10.45 -1.11 -8.52
CA ASP A 384 -9.33 -0.23 -8.27
C ASP A 384 -8.74 -0.50 -6.87
N PRO A 385 -7.46 -0.89 -6.77
CA PRO A 385 -6.83 -1.16 -5.48
C PRO A 385 -6.77 0.09 -4.58
N ALA A 386 -6.98 1.30 -5.13
CA ALA A 386 -7.00 2.53 -4.36
C ALA A 386 -8.13 2.64 -3.31
N TYR A 387 -9.15 1.78 -3.39
CA TYR A 387 -10.21 1.69 -2.38
C TYR A 387 -9.88 0.77 -1.21
N TYR A 388 -8.81 -0.01 -1.33
CA TYR A 388 -8.43 -1.07 -0.39
C TYR A 388 -7.24 -0.64 0.47
N PHE A 389 -6.97 -1.41 1.53
CA PHE A 389 -5.81 -1.20 2.40
C PHE A 389 -4.70 -2.23 2.22
N THR A 390 -5.02 -3.41 1.66
CA THR A 390 -4.11 -4.54 1.52
C THR A 390 -4.44 -5.37 0.28
N ALA A 391 -3.45 -6.08 -0.27
CA ALA A 391 -3.67 -7.05 -1.35
C ALA A 391 -4.63 -8.18 -0.97
N PRO A 392 -4.59 -8.80 0.24
CA PRO A 392 -5.56 -9.81 0.61
C PRO A 392 -7.02 -9.32 0.59
N ALA A 393 -7.29 -8.10 1.08
CA ALA A 393 -8.63 -7.53 1.05
C ALA A 393 -9.11 -7.28 -0.39
N TYR A 394 -8.22 -6.75 -1.23
CA TYR A 394 -8.48 -6.56 -2.66
C TYR A 394 -8.75 -7.90 -3.37
N SER A 395 -7.88 -8.90 -3.19
CA SER A 395 -7.99 -10.21 -3.83
C SER A 395 -9.24 -10.97 -3.40
N PHE A 396 -9.67 -10.81 -2.15
CA PHE A 396 -10.89 -11.42 -1.65
C PHE A 396 -12.14 -10.85 -2.36
N ASP A 397 -12.22 -9.54 -2.51
CA ASP A 397 -13.29 -8.88 -3.27
C ASP A 397 -13.23 -9.24 -4.76
N ALA A 398 -12.03 -9.29 -5.35
CA ALA A 398 -11.84 -9.71 -6.73
C ALA A 398 -12.35 -11.16 -6.94
N MET A 399 -12.06 -12.07 -6.01
CA MET A 399 -12.57 -13.44 -6.05
C MET A 399 -14.10 -13.48 -5.95
N LEU A 400 -14.71 -12.74 -5.02
CA LEU A 400 -16.16 -12.70 -4.85
C LEU A 400 -16.84 -12.17 -6.12
N LYS A 401 -16.25 -11.14 -6.74
CA LYS A 401 -16.77 -10.54 -7.97
C LYS A 401 -16.68 -11.50 -9.16
N GLN A 402 -15.51 -12.12 -9.37
CA GLN A 402 -15.26 -12.97 -10.53
C GLN A 402 -16.08 -14.27 -10.48
N THR A 403 -16.22 -14.86 -9.29
CA THR A 403 -16.98 -16.09 -9.11
C THR A 403 -18.48 -15.87 -9.00
N ALA A 404 -18.92 -14.64 -8.67
CA ALA A 404 -20.29 -14.29 -8.32
C ALA A 404 -20.88 -15.22 -7.22
N ILE A 405 -20.01 -15.84 -6.42
CA ILE A 405 -20.41 -16.83 -5.42
C ILE A 405 -21.19 -16.16 -4.28
N LYS A 406 -22.15 -16.91 -3.74
CA LYS A 406 -22.86 -16.55 -2.52
C LYS A 406 -22.61 -17.65 -1.50
N LEU A 407 -21.95 -17.31 -0.41
CA LEU A 407 -21.60 -18.25 0.65
C LEU A 407 -22.36 -17.87 1.92
N GLU A 408 -23.09 -18.82 2.49
CA GLU A 408 -23.70 -18.64 3.81
C GLU A 408 -22.59 -18.61 4.87
N LEU A 409 -22.65 -17.64 5.77
CA LEU A 409 -21.68 -17.53 6.86
C LEU A 409 -21.97 -18.55 7.97
N LEU A 410 -20.91 -19.04 8.61
CA LEU A 410 -21.03 -19.92 9.77
C LEU A 410 -21.77 -19.20 10.90
N THR A 411 -22.90 -19.76 11.32
CA THR A 411 -23.71 -19.24 12.45
C THR A 411 -23.51 -20.06 13.74
N ASP A 412 -22.93 -21.25 13.61
CA ASP A 412 -22.59 -22.14 14.72
C ASP A 412 -21.10 -21.97 15.12
N TYR A 413 -20.88 -21.70 16.40
CA TYR A 413 -19.55 -21.54 16.98
C TYR A 413 -18.75 -22.85 16.96
N ASP A 414 -19.41 -24.00 17.10
CA ASP A 414 -18.73 -25.30 17.09
C ASP A 414 -18.19 -25.63 15.69
N MET A 415 -18.88 -25.20 14.62
CA MET A 415 -18.36 -25.28 13.25
C MET A 415 -17.11 -24.42 13.08
N LEU A 416 -17.12 -23.19 13.60
CA LEU A 416 -15.94 -22.31 13.57
C LEU A 416 -14.75 -22.97 14.28
N LEU A 417 -14.96 -23.52 15.48
CA LEU A 417 -13.92 -24.23 16.22
C LEU A 417 -13.40 -25.45 15.45
N MET A 418 -14.28 -26.20 14.78
CA MET A 418 -13.87 -27.32 13.92
C MET A 418 -12.91 -26.84 12.81
N PHE A 419 -13.23 -25.73 12.14
CA PHE A 419 -12.35 -25.15 11.12
C PHE A 419 -11.03 -24.67 11.70
N GLU A 420 -11.05 -23.86 12.77
CA GLU A 420 -9.86 -23.35 13.46
C GLU A 420 -8.91 -24.48 13.88
N ASN A 421 -9.45 -25.53 14.50
CA ASN A 421 -8.67 -26.72 14.91
C ASN A 421 -8.12 -27.51 13.71
N GLY A 422 -8.70 -27.35 12.52
CA GLY A 422 -8.27 -27.96 11.27
C GLY A 422 -7.17 -27.19 10.52
N ILE A 423 -6.92 -25.92 10.87
CA ILE A 423 -5.92 -25.08 10.18
C ILE A 423 -4.51 -25.66 10.41
N ARG A 424 -3.77 -25.85 9.33
CA ARG A 424 -2.35 -26.25 9.34
C ARG A 424 -1.57 -25.25 8.49
N GLY A 425 -0.39 -24.87 8.97
CA GLY A 425 0.56 -24.06 8.19
C GLY A 425 1.27 -24.90 7.13
N GLY A 426 2.23 -24.29 6.42
CA GLY A 426 3.11 -25.01 5.50
C GLY A 426 3.93 -26.07 6.23
N LEU A 427 4.12 -27.23 5.62
CA LEU A 427 4.99 -28.28 6.14
C LEU A 427 6.45 -27.82 6.01
N VAL A 428 7.11 -27.55 7.14
CA VAL A 428 8.56 -27.30 7.18
C VAL A 428 9.22 -28.49 7.85
N GLN A 429 10.06 -29.20 7.11
CA GLN A 429 10.82 -30.34 7.61
C GLN A 429 12.31 -30.09 7.44
N ALA A 430 13.02 -29.92 8.57
CA ALA A 430 14.47 -29.96 8.61
C ALA A 430 14.92 -31.37 9.00
N SER A 431 15.17 -32.23 8.02
CA SER A 431 15.65 -33.60 8.26
C SER A 431 17.17 -33.64 8.37
N MET A 432 17.70 -34.18 9.46
CA MET A 432 19.08 -34.66 9.48
C MET A 432 19.18 -35.92 8.62
N ARG A 433 19.97 -35.87 7.54
CA ARG A 433 20.28 -37.07 6.77
C ARG A 433 21.14 -37.99 7.65
N TYR A 434 20.59 -39.13 8.03
CA TYR A 434 21.34 -40.16 8.76
C TYR A 434 21.89 -41.19 7.78
N ALA A 435 23.21 -41.36 7.78
CA ALA A 435 23.86 -42.47 7.12
C ALA A 435 24.76 -43.15 8.14
N LYS A 436 24.66 -44.49 8.24
CA LYS A 436 25.52 -45.31 9.10
C LYS A 436 26.34 -46.23 8.21
N ALA A 437 27.66 -46.12 8.30
CA ALA A 437 28.52 -47.12 7.68
C ALA A 437 28.39 -48.46 8.43
N ASN A 438 28.32 -49.56 7.69
CA ASN A 438 28.45 -50.91 8.21
C ASN A 438 29.80 -51.47 7.77
N ASN A 439 30.85 -51.24 8.56
CA ASN A 439 32.16 -51.83 8.33
C ASN A 439 32.79 -52.27 9.65
N TYR A 440 33.77 -53.16 9.55
CA TYR A 440 34.42 -53.82 10.69
C TYR A 440 35.15 -52.87 11.66
N LYS A 441 35.35 -51.59 11.29
CA LYS A 441 35.91 -50.57 12.19
C LYS A 441 34.85 -49.84 13.01
N ALA A 442 33.58 -49.97 12.65
CA ALA A 442 32.48 -49.40 13.41
C ALA A 442 32.16 -50.31 14.61
N PRO A 443 31.89 -49.75 15.81
CA PRO A 443 31.60 -50.53 17.02
C PRO A 443 30.35 -51.42 16.88
N ASP A 444 29.43 -51.05 15.97
CA ASP A 444 28.14 -51.71 15.79
C ASP A 444 28.09 -52.54 14.48
N PHE A 445 29.24 -53.08 14.06
CA PHE A 445 29.35 -53.83 12.81
C PHE A 445 28.46 -55.08 12.81
N ASP A 446 27.67 -55.24 11.75
CA ASP A 446 26.77 -56.38 11.55
C ASP A 446 27.25 -57.21 10.33
N PRO A 447 27.82 -58.42 10.54
CA PRO A 447 28.34 -59.25 9.46
C PRO A 447 27.25 -59.83 8.54
N THR A 448 25.98 -59.76 8.94
CA THR A 448 24.85 -60.24 8.13
C THR A 448 24.40 -59.21 7.09
N LYS A 449 24.87 -57.96 7.19
CA LYS A 449 24.50 -56.86 6.28
C LYS A 449 25.63 -56.53 5.30
N PRO A 450 25.30 -56.00 4.10
CA PRO A 450 26.30 -55.51 3.17
C PRO A 450 27.24 -54.49 3.82
N LYS A 451 28.51 -54.54 3.43
CA LYS A 451 29.52 -53.59 3.93
C LYS A 451 29.31 -52.22 3.27
N SER A 452 29.35 -51.16 4.07
CA SER A 452 29.25 -49.78 3.59
C SER A 452 30.23 -48.85 4.31
N TRP A 453 30.65 -47.81 3.61
CA TRP A 453 31.61 -46.81 4.09
C TRP A 453 31.02 -45.42 3.91
N LEU A 454 31.33 -44.52 4.85
CA LEU A 454 31.08 -43.09 4.70
C LEU A 454 32.40 -42.47 4.24
N VAL A 455 32.33 -41.69 3.17
CA VAL A 455 33.46 -40.89 2.70
C VAL A 455 33.20 -39.45 3.12
N TYR A 456 34.16 -38.85 3.82
CA TYR A 456 34.15 -37.42 4.08
C TYR A 456 34.77 -36.72 2.86
N GLN A 457 33.96 -35.99 2.10
CA GLN A 457 34.46 -35.11 1.04
C GLN A 457 34.34 -33.68 1.55
N ASP A 458 35.47 -33.06 1.90
CA ASP A 458 35.55 -31.60 1.97
C ASP A 458 35.50 -31.10 0.53
N CYS A 459 34.43 -30.39 0.16
CA CYS A 459 34.31 -29.68 -1.10
C CYS A 459 34.35 -28.18 -0.81
#